data_AF-A0AAX3M2V9-F1
#
_entry.id   AF-A0AAX3M2V9-F1
#
_cell.length_a   1.000
_cell.length_b   1.000
_cell.length_c   1.000
_cell.angle_alpha   90.00
_cell.angle_beta   90.00
_cell.angle_gamma   90.00
#
_symmetry.space_group_name_H-M   'P 1'
#
loop_
_entity.id
_entity.type
_entity.pdbx_description
1 polymer ?
#
loop_
_entity_poly.entity_id
_entity_poly.type
_entity_poly.pdbx_seq_one_letter_code
_entity_poly.pdbx_strand_id
1 'polypeptide(L)' 'MENEFKKKSTHDINSIIARVINGENVDCPKCGSVLIFNDVNSGKHPGIFCPNNDFRIMMDFKRNDIGK' A
#
# COMPACT_ATOMS: atom_id res chain seq x y z
N MET A 1 8.65 -19.16 24.76
CA MET A 1 7.37 -18.46 24.51
C MET A 1 7.71 -17.30 23.60
N GLU A 2 7.93 -17.59 22.32
CA GLU A 2 8.61 -16.67 21.40
C GLU A 2 7.66 -16.29 20.27
N ASN A 3 7.52 -14.97 20.11
CA ASN A 3 7.16 -14.29 18.86
C ASN A 3 5.68 -14.20 18.47
N GLU A 4 4.86 -13.56 19.30
CA GLU A 4 3.57 -12.99 18.85
C GLU A 4 3.68 -11.59 18.21
N PHE A 5 4.86 -10.96 18.21
CA PHE A 5 4.98 -9.55 17.79
C PHE A 5 5.26 -9.31 16.29
N LYS A 6 5.36 -10.36 15.46
CA LYS A 6 5.83 -10.21 14.06
C LYS A 6 4.77 -10.41 12.97
N LYS A 7 3.51 -10.69 13.33
CA LYS A 7 2.43 -11.01 12.37
C LYS A 7 1.32 -9.95 12.22
N LYS A 8 1.46 -8.77 12.84
CA LYS A 8 0.41 -7.73 12.78
C LYS A 8 0.57 -6.68 11.67
N SER A 9 1.72 -6.58 10.99
CA SER A 9 1.95 -5.45 10.05
C SER A 9 1.63 -5.74 8.58
N THR A 10 1.66 -6.98 8.10
CA THR A 10 1.49 -7.27 6.66
C THR A 10 0.02 -7.38 6.22
N HIS A 11 -0.89 -7.80 7.10
CA HIS A 11 -2.32 -7.85 6.77
C HIS A 11 -2.94 -6.47 6.58
N ASP A 12 -2.55 -5.49 7.40
CA ASP A 12 -3.03 -4.11 7.27
C ASP A 12 -2.59 -3.45 5.96
N ILE A 13 -1.36 -3.71 5.50
CA ILE A 13 -0.84 -3.10 4.27
C ILE A 13 -1.63 -3.56 3.05
N ASN A 14 -1.92 -4.86 2.92
CA ASN A 14 -2.74 -5.37 1.81
C ASN A 14 -4.17 -4.84 1.85
N SER A 15 -4.75 -4.68 3.04
CA SER A 15 -6.07 -4.08 3.22
C SER A 15 -6.08 -2.60 2.80
N ILE A 16 -5.07 -1.83 3.22
CA ILE A 16 -4.87 -0.44 2.78
C ILE A 16 -4.76 -0.38 1.26
N ILE A 17 -3.94 -1.24 0.66
CA ILE A 17 -3.78 -1.31 -0.80
C ILE A 17 -5.12 -1.58 -1.48
N ALA A 18 -5.85 -2.60 -1.05
CA ALA A 18 -7.13 -2.97 -1.66
C ALA A 18 -8.16 -1.83 -1.56
N ARG A 19 -8.28 -1.18 -0.40
CA ARG A 19 -9.19 -0.05 -0.19
C ARG A 19 -8.83 1.14 -1.07
N VAL A 20 -7.55 1.50 -1.12
CA VAL A 20 -7.06 2.59 -1.96
C VAL A 20 -7.25 2.31 -3.46
N ILE A 21 -7.00 1.07 -3.92
CA ILE A 21 -7.26 0.66 -5.32
C ILE A 21 -8.75 0.71 -5.66
N ASN A 22 -9.63 0.40 -4.70
CA ASN A 22 -11.08 0.56 -4.87
C ASN A 22 -11.52 2.04 -4.91
N GLY A 23 -10.60 2.99 -4.77
CA GLY A 23 -10.89 4.42 -4.73
C GLY A 23 -11.37 4.91 -3.36
N GLU A 24 -11.20 4.11 -2.30
CA GLU A 24 -11.47 4.58 -0.95
C GLU A 24 -10.36 5.51 -0.45
N ASN A 25 -10.76 6.54 0.29
CA ASN A 25 -9.83 7.35 1.06
C ASN A 25 -9.36 6.55 2.27
N VAL A 26 -8.07 6.26 2.33
CA VAL A 26 -7.46 5.54 3.45
C VAL A 26 -6.48 6.46 4.16
N ASP A 27 -6.64 6.57 5.47
CA ASP A 27 -5.76 7.36 6.31
C ASP A 27 -4.43 6.66 6.56
N CYS A 28 -3.36 7.44 6.60
CA CYS A 28 -2.03 6.96 6.90
C CYS A 28 -1.98 6.48 8.36
N PRO A 29 -1.57 5.23 8.63
CA PRO A 29 -1.53 4.69 9.99
C PRO A 29 -0.48 5.37 10.89
N LYS A 30 0.43 6.16 10.32
CA LYS A 30 1.46 6.89 11.07
C LYS A 30 1.08 8.32 11.45
N CYS A 31 0.45 9.05 10.54
CA CYS A 31 0.18 10.49 10.72
C CYS A 31 -1.30 10.86 10.59
N GLY A 32 -2.17 9.91 10.24
CA GLY A 32 -3.61 10.14 10.04
C GLY A 32 -3.98 10.94 8.79
N SER A 33 -3.02 11.32 7.94
CA SER A 33 -3.31 12.02 6.68
C SER A 33 -3.76 11.06 5.59
N VAL A 34 -4.69 11.49 4.73
CA VAL A 34 -5.19 10.69 3.60
C VAL A 34 -4.05 10.29 2.66
N LEU A 35 -3.95 9.00 2.37
CA LEU A 35 -2.96 8.44 1.45
C LEU A 35 -3.29 8.78 0.00
N ILE A 36 -2.27 9.11 -0.77
CA ILE A 36 -2.39 9.41 -2.19
C ILE A 36 -2.09 8.14 -2.99
N PHE A 37 -3.06 7.72 -3.78
CA PHE A 37 -2.89 6.67 -4.79
C PHE A 37 -2.37 7.27 -6.08
N ASN A 38 -1.27 6.73 -6.58
CA ASN A 38 -0.85 6.97 -7.95
C ASN A 38 -1.21 5.75 -8.79
N ASP A 39 -2.14 5.93 -9.71
CA ASP A 39 -2.58 4.87 -10.62
C ASP A 39 -1.58 4.65 -11.76
N VAL A 40 -1.61 3.45 -12.35
CA VAL A 40 -0.81 3.07 -13.54
C VAL A 40 -1.11 3.93 -14.76
N ASN A 41 -2.31 4.51 -14.89
CA ASN A 41 -2.70 5.35 -16.02
C ASN A 41 -1.92 6.67 -16.12
N SER A 42 -1.19 7.06 -15.07
CA SER A 42 -0.37 8.27 -15.08
C SER A 42 1.00 8.09 -15.76
N GLY A 43 1.32 6.90 -16.29
CA GLY A 43 2.64 6.59 -16.89
C GLY A 43 3.78 6.54 -15.86
N LYS A 44 3.45 6.55 -14.57
CA LYS A 44 4.38 6.44 -13.43
C LYS A 44 4.14 5.12 -12.71
N HIS A 45 5.15 4.62 -11.99
CA HIS A 45 4.98 3.42 -11.17
C HIS A 45 3.81 3.60 -10.19
N PRO A 46 2.86 2.66 -10.18
CA PRO A 46 1.74 2.73 -9.26
C PRO A 46 2.23 2.56 -7.83
N GLY A 47 1.61 3.27 -6.91
CA GLY A 47 2.05 3.26 -5.53
C GLY A 47 1.17 4.12 -4.66
N ILE A 48 1.21 3.83 -3.36
CA ILE A 48 0.50 4.60 -2.35
C ILE A 48 1.54 5.33 -1.55
N PHE A 49 1.38 6.64 -1.38
CA PHE A 49 2.29 7.41 -0.57
C PHE A 49 1.54 8.40 0.29
N CYS A 50 2.08 8.63 1.48
CA CYS A 50 1.61 9.66 2.38
C CYS A 50 2.18 11.01 1.93
N PRO A 51 1.37 12.09 1.90
CA PRO A 51 1.86 13.44 1.60
C PRO A 51 2.93 13.93 2.60
N ASN A 52 2.92 13.45 3.85
CA ASN A 52 3.94 13.77 4.85
C ASN A 52 5.24 12.95 4.69
N ASN A 53 5.31 12.06 3.70
CA ASN A 53 6.47 11.20 3.42
C ASN A 53 6.84 10.21 4.57
N ASP A 54 6.00 10.10 5.61
CA ASP A 54 6.15 9.14 6.72
C ASP A 54 5.88 7.67 6.34
N PHE A 55 5.12 7.48 5.26
CA PHE A 55 4.63 6.17 4.83
C PHE A 55 4.56 6.11 3.31
N ARG A 56 5.12 5.04 2.71
CA ARG A 56 5.07 4.80 1.27
C ARG A 56 5.04 3.30 1.03
N ILE A 57 4.10 2.89 0.18
CA ILE A 57 3.98 1.55 -0.37
C ILE A 57 4.27 1.65 -1.86
N MET A 58 5.36 1.03 -2.28
CA MET A 58 5.63 0.82 -3.71
C MET A 58 4.86 -0.42 -4.13
N MET A 59 3.91 -0.29 -5.06
CA MET A 59 3.29 -1.46 -5.66
C MET A 59 4.24 -1.96 -6.73
N ASP A 60 5.08 -2.92 -6.34
CA ASP A 60 5.79 -3.71 -7.32
C ASP A 60 4.76 -4.63 -7.96
N PHE A 61 4.19 -4.21 -9.10
CA PHE A 61 3.60 -5.16 -10.03
C PHE A 61 4.75 -5.98 -10.57
N LYS A 62 5.29 -6.89 -9.75
CA LYS A 62 5.97 -8.06 -10.28
C LYS A 62 4.95 -8.68 -11.20
N ARG A 63 5.15 -8.50 -12.50
CA ARG A 63 4.74 -9.46 -13.53
C ARG A 63 5.37 -10.79 -13.13
N ASN A 64 4.85 -11.43 -12.09
CA ASN A 64 5.20 -12.78 -11.77
C ASN A 64 4.22 -13.63 -12.56
N ASP A 65 4.68 -14.03 -13.74
CA ASP A 65 4.40 -15.33 -14.32
C ASP A 65 2.93 -15.79 -14.30
N ILE A 66 2.06 -15.03 -14.96
CA ILE A 66 0.98 -15.68 -15.72
C ILE A 66 1.57 -16.00 -17.10
N GLY A 67 2.39 -17.03 -17.14
CA GLY A 67 2.95 -17.63 -18.35
C GLY A 67 3.28 -19.08 -17.99
N LYS A 68 2.24 -19.91 -17.84
CA LYS A 68 1.73 -20.82 -18.88
C LYS A 68 2.57 -22.09 -18.97
#